data_AF-A0A925CPH9-F1
#
_entry.id   AF-A0A925CPH9-F1
#
_cell.length_a   1.000
_cell.length_b   1.000
_cell.length_c   1.000
_cell.angle_alpha   90.00
_cell.angle_beta   90.00
_cell.angle_gamma   90.00
#
_symmetry.space_group_name_H-M   'P 1'
#
loop_
_entity.id
_entity.type
_entity.pdbx_description
1 polymer ?
#
loop_
_entity_poly.entity_id
_entity_poly.type
_entity_poly.pdbx_seq_one_letter_code
_entity_poly.pdbx_strand_id
1 'polypeptide(L)'
;MLRQAIAQVHAGYDRYMPPRVLDTAFARLERRAASPMTDVTLYHDVALLLATIRCGHTKAEYPDRLTEFRERTPTHLPVMVRIFGTRMFVARSAVPSIVRGTEIRRINGVPASDIIAKLARYAAVDGFTDFARTTLLEQDADLMGSDLDHYWPIEFGFPGVWTFVLRSATGVDRTATAAPNTFDAWKSLADASEPNDFRNGTRLVTLDDTTASLTIRSFVNYRTPVSPDSLYRSMFAELRSRHVRHLILDLRDNGGGSDDASDGLIRFLADTVIRPLRAIRRRAISFDSTLAAAFETWGDRAPIFSPSPTAFDQDSSGWFTERLRARPITPDSLRFRGRVSVLVGHRNASGATMLLAVLQQIGARTGRLRLVGAETGGSAEGPTAGQILFLRLPNSGIRVRIPLKRSDVNVASFVPGFGVFPDVDATETLTDFRRGIDRALSTARTTPWAPAVSPLAPTVGLMRGALEYRDYTSGNRVLLPTWQHTAPIGATGAFRQRVIYDDGPGNTIFSSEVLRVIGDRWIEGDGAAEGQSAAQRTTLRIASRARVGETTQLVLRGTGMDDNRRVEFRYSVTLSDTISSRLKEFRLPGKPWEYRHTYRFTRVARYAR
;
A
#
# COMPACT_ATOMS: atom_id res chain seq x y z
N MET A 1 27.37 -11.59 -11.42
CA MET A 1 27.32 -10.20 -10.90
C MET A 1 25.99 -9.86 -10.22
N LEU A 2 24.84 -9.85 -10.92
CA LEU A 2 23.54 -9.46 -10.32
C LEU A 2 23.21 -10.23 -9.03
N ARG A 3 23.28 -11.57 -9.05
CA ARG A 3 23.02 -12.42 -7.87
C ARG A 3 23.90 -12.07 -6.68
N GLN A 4 25.20 -11.88 -6.94
CA GLN A 4 26.18 -11.49 -5.93
C GLN A 4 25.86 -10.13 -5.31
N ALA A 5 25.59 -9.13 -6.16
CA ALA A 5 25.24 -7.78 -5.73
C ALA A 5 23.98 -7.77 -4.85
N ILE A 6 22.92 -8.46 -5.27
CA ILE A 6 21.68 -8.56 -4.51
C ILE A 6 21.91 -9.31 -3.17
N ALA A 7 22.54 -10.48 -3.19
CA ALA A 7 22.71 -11.28 -1.98
C ALA A 7 23.58 -10.60 -0.91
N GLN A 8 24.66 -9.93 -1.33
CA GLN A 8 25.63 -9.32 -0.43
C GLN A 8 25.20 -7.93 0.05
N VAL A 9 24.57 -7.12 -0.81
CA VAL A 9 24.35 -5.69 -0.53
C VAL A 9 22.94 -5.38 -0.09
N HIS A 10 21.94 -6.01 -0.71
CA HIS A 10 20.54 -5.60 -0.57
C HIS A 10 20.00 -5.85 0.85
N ALA A 11 19.77 -4.77 1.61
CA ALA A 11 19.43 -4.84 3.04
C ALA A 11 18.04 -5.43 3.38
N GLY A 12 17.28 -5.84 2.37
CA GLY A 12 16.01 -6.55 2.51
C GLY A 12 15.84 -7.76 1.60
N TYR A 13 16.94 -8.38 1.16
CA TYR A 13 16.91 -9.41 0.11
C TYR A 13 15.99 -10.59 0.44
N ASP A 14 16.08 -11.12 1.66
CA ASP A 14 15.31 -12.26 2.18
C ASP A 14 14.28 -11.83 3.23
N ARG A 15 13.93 -10.55 3.27
CA ARG A 15 13.11 -9.98 4.35
C ARG A 15 11.68 -10.53 4.35
N TYR A 16 11.13 -10.75 3.16
CA TYR A 16 9.72 -11.16 2.98
C TYR A 16 9.56 -12.48 2.23
N MET A 17 10.60 -12.92 1.53
CA MET A 17 10.57 -14.17 0.77
C MET A 17 11.63 -15.15 1.28
N PRO A 18 11.28 -16.45 1.42
CA PRO A 18 12.23 -17.47 1.81
C PRO A 18 13.40 -17.58 0.80
N PRO A 19 14.64 -17.82 1.25
CA PRO A 19 15.81 -17.94 0.38
C PRO A 19 15.61 -18.91 -0.80
N ARG A 20 14.96 -20.06 -0.57
CA ARG A 20 14.68 -21.05 -1.63
C ARG A 20 13.85 -20.49 -2.81
N VAL A 21 12.95 -19.54 -2.55
CA VAL A 21 12.13 -18.92 -3.60
C VAL A 21 13.01 -18.01 -4.45
N LEU A 22 13.90 -17.25 -3.81
CA LEU A 22 14.84 -16.36 -4.48
C LEU A 22 15.89 -17.14 -5.28
N ASP A 23 16.44 -18.21 -4.71
CA ASP A 23 17.37 -19.10 -5.42
C ASP A 23 16.71 -19.75 -6.65
N THR A 24 15.44 -20.14 -6.54
CA THR A 24 14.68 -20.66 -7.69
C THR A 24 14.50 -19.61 -8.78
N ALA A 25 14.22 -18.35 -8.41
CA ALA A 25 14.10 -17.25 -9.35
C ALA A 25 15.44 -16.97 -10.06
N PHE A 26 16.56 -16.95 -9.32
CA PHE A 26 17.89 -16.80 -9.92
C PHE A 26 18.25 -17.97 -10.84
N ALA A 27 18.04 -19.21 -10.41
CA ALA A 27 18.33 -20.37 -11.24
C ALA A 27 17.51 -20.38 -12.53
N ARG A 28 16.26 -19.87 -12.50
CA ARG A 28 15.45 -19.69 -13.71
C ARG A 28 16.05 -18.64 -14.64
N LEU A 29 16.46 -17.48 -14.12
CA LEU A 29 17.10 -16.43 -14.91
C LEU A 29 18.42 -16.94 -15.53
N GLU A 30 19.26 -17.60 -14.73
CA GLU A 30 20.55 -18.18 -15.17
C GLU A 30 20.35 -19.21 -16.30
N ARG A 31 19.38 -20.12 -16.17
CA ARG A 31 19.06 -21.08 -17.25
C ARG A 31 18.61 -20.41 -18.54
N ARG A 32 17.79 -19.35 -18.44
CA ARG A 32 17.32 -18.63 -19.62
C ARG A 32 18.47 -17.83 -20.26
N ALA A 33 19.28 -17.17 -19.45
CA ALA A 33 20.45 -16.40 -19.87
C ALA A 33 21.62 -17.24 -20.41
N ALA A 34 21.55 -18.58 -20.30
CA ALA A 34 22.51 -19.49 -20.90
C ALA A 34 22.38 -19.60 -22.44
N SER A 35 21.30 -19.06 -23.02
CA SER A 35 21.12 -18.94 -24.47
C SER A 35 21.04 -17.46 -24.87
N PRO A 36 21.43 -17.09 -26.11
CA PRO A 36 21.27 -15.73 -26.60
C PRO A 36 19.82 -15.25 -26.47
N MET A 37 19.64 -14.02 -25.97
CA MET A 37 18.34 -13.38 -25.82
C MET A 37 18.43 -11.89 -26.11
N THR A 38 17.28 -11.27 -26.37
CA THR A 38 17.20 -9.82 -26.56
C THR A 38 17.24 -9.08 -25.23
N ASP A 39 17.65 -7.81 -25.23
CA ASP A 39 17.59 -6.96 -24.03
C ASP A 39 16.18 -6.86 -23.43
N VAL A 40 15.14 -6.90 -24.28
CA VAL A 40 13.74 -6.88 -23.84
C VAL A 40 13.39 -8.17 -23.08
N THR A 41 13.82 -9.33 -23.60
CA THR A 41 13.63 -10.63 -22.95
C THR A 41 14.40 -10.70 -21.63
N LEU A 42 15.65 -10.20 -21.60
CA LEU A 42 16.43 -10.15 -20.38
C LEU A 42 15.79 -9.20 -19.35
N TYR A 43 15.36 -8.01 -19.78
CA TYR A 43 14.67 -7.04 -18.93
C TYR A 43 13.41 -7.64 -18.31
N HIS A 44 12.58 -8.32 -19.11
CA HIS A 44 11.41 -9.06 -18.64
C HIS A 44 11.76 -9.98 -17.47
N ASP A 45 12.77 -10.85 -17.66
CA ASP A 45 13.12 -11.86 -16.66
C ASP A 45 13.76 -11.25 -15.40
N VAL A 46 14.58 -10.20 -15.57
CA VAL A 46 15.18 -9.46 -14.45
C VAL A 46 14.09 -8.72 -13.65
N ALA A 47 13.14 -8.05 -14.31
CA ALA A 47 12.07 -7.31 -13.63
C ALA A 47 11.17 -8.25 -12.80
N LEU A 48 10.79 -9.42 -13.32
CA LEU A 48 10.04 -10.42 -12.56
C LEU A 48 10.83 -10.98 -11.36
N LEU A 49 12.13 -11.22 -11.55
CA LEU A 49 13.01 -11.66 -10.45
C LEU A 49 13.07 -10.61 -9.35
N LEU A 50 13.27 -9.34 -9.69
CA LEU A 50 13.39 -8.26 -8.69
C LEU A 50 12.07 -8.02 -7.97
N ALA A 51 10.93 -8.07 -8.66
CA ALA A 51 9.61 -7.98 -8.04
C ALA A 51 9.33 -9.12 -7.03
N THR A 52 9.98 -10.28 -7.21
CA THR A 52 9.90 -11.40 -6.26
C THR A 52 10.52 -11.05 -4.92
N ILE A 53 11.49 -10.12 -4.84
CA ILE A 53 12.14 -9.72 -3.57
C ILE A 53 11.15 -9.01 -2.61
N ARG A 54 10.02 -8.50 -3.12
CA ARG A 54 9.02 -7.73 -2.35
C ARG A 54 9.62 -6.47 -1.69
N CYS A 55 10.41 -5.71 -2.45
CA CYS A 55 10.99 -4.45 -2.03
C CYS A 55 10.65 -3.34 -3.04
N GLY A 56 9.93 -2.31 -2.60
CA GLY A 56 9.46 -1.20 -3.45
C GLY A 56 10.59 -0.33 -4.02
N HIS A 57 11.81 -0.45 -3.49
CA HIS A 57 12.99 0.28 -3.96
C HIS A 57 13.92 -0.55 -4.87
N THR A 58 13.48 -1.76 -5.26
CA THR A 58 14.30 -2.73 -6.01
C THR A 58 13.63 -3.00 -7.35
N LYS A 59 14.11 -2.32 -8.38
CA LYS A 59 13.50 -2.25 -9.71
C LYS A 59 14.56 -2.39 -10.80
N ALA A 60 14.14 -2.94 -11.94
CA ALA A 60 14.92 -2.86 -13.18
C ALA A 60 14.54 -1.59 -13.93
N GLU A 61 15.52 -0.83 -14.38
CA GLU A 61 15.35 0.29 -15.29
C GLU A 61 15.81 -0.12 -16.70
N TYR A 62 15.19 0.49 -17.70
CA TYR A 62 15.57 0.26 -19.09
C TYR A 62 17.03 0.65 -19.35
N PRO A 63 17.70 -0.04 -20.31
CA PRO A 63 18.95 0.47 -20.83
C PRO A 63 18.72 1.81 -21.53
N ASP A 64 19.72 2.68 -21.49
CA ASP A 64 19.63 4.06 -21.97
C ASP A 64 19.08 4.15 -23.41
N ARG A 65 19.50 3.24 -24.30
CA ARG A 65 19.00 3.14 -25.69
C ARG A 65 17.49 2.97 -25.80
N LEU A 66 16.88 2.19 -24.89
CA LEU A 66 15.44 1.93 -24.89
C LEU A 66 14.69 3.10 -24.27
N THR A 67 15.27 3.72 -23.24
CA THR A 67 14.76 4.97 -22.65
C THR A 67 14.71 6.07 -23.73
N GLU A 68 15.82 6.35 -24.39
CA GLU A 68 15.91 7.37 -25.45
C GLU A 68 14.94 7.10 -26.60
N PHE A 69 14.81 5.83 -27.04
CA PHE A 69 13.83 5.44 -28.06
C PHE A 69 12.40 5.83 -27.65
N ARG A 70 12.02 5.53 -26.41
CA ARG A 70 10.68 5.81 -25.89
C ARG A 70 10.41 7.28 -25.59
N GLU A 71 11.46 8.07 -25.33
CA GLU A 71 11.34 9.52 -25.20
C GLU A 71 11.07 10.18 -26.56
N ARG A 72 11.72 9.68 -27.62
CA ARG A 72 11.67 10.27 -28.96
C ARG A 72 10.57 9.70 -29.86
N THR A 73 10.05 8.51 -29.52
CA THR A 73 9.08 7.80 -30.34
C THR A 73 7.73 7.70 -29.62
N PRO A 74 6.60 7.91 -30.33
CA PRO A 74 5.28 7.64 -29.76
C PRO A 74 5.13 6.16 -29.39
N THR A 75 5.08 5.87 -28.09
CA THR A 75 4.97 4.48 -27.57
C THR A 75 3.96 4.34 -26.43
N HIS A 76 3.43 5.46 -25.91
CA HIS A 76 2.57 5.50 -24.74
C HIS A 76 1.10 5.42 -25.12
N LEU A 77 0.27 4.99 -24.18
CA LEU A 77 -1.17 4.98 -24.35
C LEU A 77 -1.72 6.41 -24.50
N PRO A 78 -2.78 6.63 -25.29
CA PRO A 78 -3.46 7.91 -25.39
C PRO A 78 -4.44 8.16 -24.24
N VAL A 79 -4.37 7.37 -23.18
CA VAL A 79 -5.24 7.42 -22.00
C VAL A 79 -4.45 7.14 -20.73
N MET A 80 -4.84 7.77 -19.63
CA MET A 80 -4.50 7.33 -18.28
C MET A 80 -5.66 6.54 -17.69
N VAL A 81 -5.37 5.58 -16.81
CA VAL A 81 -6.37 4.66 -16.28
C VAL A 81 -6.59 4.82 -14.78
N ARG A 82 -7.75 4.37 -14.30
CA ARG A 82 -8.06 4.09 -12.90
C ARG A 82 -8.54 2.64 -12.79
N ILE A 83 -8.04 1.90 -11.82
CA ILE A 83 -8.26 0.47 -11.66
C ILE A 83 -9.02 0.22 -10.35
N PHE A 84 -10.13 -0.52 -10.45
CA PHE A 84 -10.91 -0.98 -9.30
C PHE A 84 -11.01 -2.50 -9.35
N GLY A 85 -10.24 -3.19 -8.50
CA GLY A 85 -10.09 -4.64 -8.55
C GLY A 85 -9.48 -5.05 -9.90
N THR A 86 -10.22 -5.85 -10.68
CA THR A 86 -9.79 -6.33 -12.00
C THR A 86 -10.37 -5.51 -13.17
N ARG A 87 -11.03 -4.38 -12.87
CA ARG A 87 -11.68 -3.52 -13.87
C ARG A 87 -10.88 -2.24 -14.09
N MET A 88 -10.78 -1.82 -15.34
CA MET A 88 -10.02 -0.65 -15.78
C MET A 88 -10.96 0.40 -16.34
N PHE A 89 -10.73 1.66 -16.00
CA PHE A 89 -11.55 2.79 -16.44
C PHE A 89 -10.67 3.93 -16.94
N VAL A 90 -11.18 4.71 -17.88
CA VAL A 90 -10.52 5.91 -18.38
C VAL A 90 -10.47 6.94 -17.24
N ALA A 91 -9.28 7.32 -16.80
CA ALA A 91 -9.08 8.47 -15.91
C ALA A 91 -8.97 9.77 -16.71
N ARG A 92 -8.16 9.75 -17.78
CA ARG A 92 -7.93 10.89 -18.69
C ARG A 92 -7.68 10.38 -20.10
N SER A 93 -7.91 11.23 -21.10
CA SER A 93 -7.70 10.85 -22.49
C SER A 93 -7.24 12.03 -23.34
N ALA A 94 -6.34 11.74 -24.28
CA ALA A 94 -6.01 12.61 -25.41
C ALA A 94 -7.10 12.58 -26.50
N VAL A 95 -8.02 11.62 -26.44
CA VAL A 95 -9.00 11.31 -27.48
C VAL A 95 -10.38 11.76 -27.02
N PRO A 96 -10.98 12.80 -27.61
CA PRO A 96 -12.26 13.36 -27.13
C PRO A 96 -13.41 12.35 -27.05
N SER A 97 -13.40 11.34 -27.93
CA SER A 97 -14.42 10.27 -27.93
C SER A 97 -14.21 9.22 -26.84
N ILE A 98 -13.11 9.26 -26.08
CA ILE A 98 -12.81 8.34 -24.98
C ILE A 98 -12.92 9.11 -23.66
N VAL A 99 -14.10 9.05 -23.04
CA VAL A 99 -14.46 9.93 -21.91
C VAL A 99 -14.09 9.30 -20.57
N ARG A 100 -13.67 10.12 -19.61
CA ARG A 100 -13.44 9.74 -18.20
C ARG A 100 -14.61 8.93 -17.62
N GLY A 101 -14.29 7.89 -16.84
CA GLY A 101 -15.27 7.02 -16.19
C GLY A 101 -15.82 5.87 -17.06
N THR A 102 -15.51 5.87 -18.36
CA THR A 102 -15.80 4.77 -19.29
C THR A 102 -14.98 3.54 -18.92
N GLU A 103 -15.61 2.36 -18.91
CA GLU A 103 -14.91 1.11 -18.64
C GLU A 103 -14.14 0.64 -19.88
N ILE A 104 -12.86 0.33 -19.70
CA ILE A 104 -12.02 -0.30 -20.72
C ILE A 104 -12.13 -1.80 -20.52
N ARG A 105 -12.73 -2.49 -21.48
CA ARG A 105 -12.89 -3.95 -21.46
C ARG A 105 -11.71 -4.67 -22.10
N ARG A 106 -11.15 -4.11 -23.18
CA ARG A 106 -9.99 -4.64 -23.88
C ARG A 106 -9.12 -3.52 -24.44
N ILE A 107 -7.83 -3.78 -24.52
CA ILE A 107 -6.85 -2.97 -25.26
C ILE A 107 -6.11 -3.93 -26.22
N ASN A 108 -6.08 -3.60 -27.51
CA ASN A 108 -5.47 -4.42 -28.58
C ASN A 108 -5.88 -5.90 -28.52
N GLY A 109 -7.18 -6.14 -28.28
CA GLY A 109 -7.73 -7.49 -28.20
C GLY A 109 -7.43 -8.23 -26.88
N VAL A 110 -6.67 -7.67 -25.94
CA VAL A 110 -6.40 -8.29 -24.62
C VAL A 110 -7.40 -7.79 -23.57
N PRO A 111 -8.06 -8.66 -22.78
CA PRO A 111 -8.93 -8.24 -21.68
C PRO A 111 -8.22 -7.38 -20.64
N ALA A 112 -8.90 -6.37 -20.11
CA ALA A 112 -8.34 -5.47 -19.09
C ALA A 112 -7.92 -6.23 -17.82
N SER A 113 -8.67 -7.26 -17.40
CA SER A 113 -8.31 -8.13 -16.28
C SER A 113 -6.96 -8.82 -16.49
N ASP A 114 -6.69 -9.26 -17.72
CA ASP A 114 -5.50 -10.02 -18.08
C ASP A 114 -4.29 -9.10 -18.21
N ILE A 115 -4.50 -7.87 -18.72
CA ILE A 115 -3.50 -6.81 -18.73
C ILE A 115 -3.08 -6.50 -17.29
N ILE A 116 -4.04 -6.24 -16.40
CA ILE A 116 -3.77 -5.95 -14.99
C ILE A 116 -3.01 -7.12 -14.35
N ALA A 117 -3.50 -8.35 -14.51
CA ALA A 117 -2.89 -9.53 -13.91
C ALA A 117 -1.45 -9.79 -14.41
N LYS A 118 -1.18 -9.57 -15.70
CA LYS A 118 0.18 -9.74 -16.27
C LYS A 118 1.12 -8.64 -15.82
N LEU A 119 0.73 -7.38 -15.99
CA LEU A 119 1.60 -6.22 -15.76
C LEU A 119 1.84 -5.96 -14.28
N ALA A 120 0.86 -6.25 -13.41
CA ALA A 120 1.03 -6.10 -11.96
C ALA A 120 2.22 -6.92 -11.43
N ARG A 121 2.60 -8.04 -12.06
CA ARG A 121 3.71 -8.90 -11.60
C ARG A 121 5.07 -8.20 -11.60
N TYR A 122 5.26 -7.18 -12.43
CA TYR A 122 6.50 -6.41 -12.50
C TYR A 122 6.57 -5.32 -11.44
N ALA A 123 5.42 -4.84 -10.96
CA ALA A 123 5.35 -3.74 -10.01
C ALA A 123 5.96 -4.14 -8.66
N ALA A 124 7.10 -3.55 -8.31
CA ALA A 124 7.78 -3.84 -7.05
C ALA A 124 7.06 -3.12 -5.89
N VAL A 125 6.57 -3.89 -4.91
CA VAL A 125 5.93 -3.39 -3.69
C VAL A 125 6.62 -3.93 -2.46
N ASP A 126 6.57 -3.20 -1.34
CA ASP A 126 7.08 -3.68 -0.06
C ASP A 126 6.17 -4.78 0.51
N GLY A 127 6.77 -5.92 0.85
CA GLY A 127 6.09 -7.04 1.50
C GLY A 127 4.85 -7.54 0.75
N PHE A 128 3.72 -7.57 1.46
CA PHE A 128 2.46 -8.18 1.01
C PHE A 128 1.38 -7.13 0.69
N THR A 129 1.82 -5.92 0.31
CA THR A 129 0.93 -4.80 -0.07
C THR A 129 0.48 -4.87 -1.53
N ASP A 130 0.09 -6.05 -2.01
CA ASP A 130 -0.24 -6.28 -3.43
C ASP A 130 -1.38 -5.41 -3.96
N PHE A 131 -2.28 -4.95 -3.08
CA PHE A 131 -3.30 -3.94 -3.40
C PHE A 131 -2.71 -2.64 -3.97
N ALA A 132 -1.48 -2.28 -3.60
CA ALA A 132 -0.81 -1.05 -4.04
C ALA A 132 -0.31 -1.12 -5.49
N ARG A 133 -0.15 -2.33 -6.07
CA ARG A 133 0.30 -2.52 -7.46
C ARG A 133 -0.61 -1.81 -8.46
N THR A 134 -1.91 -1.77 -8.18
CA THR A 134 -2.87 -1.08 -9.04
C THR A 134 -2.52 0.41 -9.19
N THR A 135 -2.09 1.07 -8.12
CA THR A 135 -1.73 2.50 -8.18
C THR A 135 -0.42 2.77 -8.93
N LEU A 136 0.49 1.80 -8.98
CA LEU A 136 1.71 1.88 -9.80
C LEU A 136 1.37 1.71 -11.28
N LEU A 137 0.45 0.78 -11.61
CA LEU A 137 -0.09 0.63 -12.98
C LEU A 137 -0.82 1.88 -13.46
N GLU A 138 -1.44 2.63 -12.57
CA GLU A 138 -2.09 3.90 -12.89
C GLU A 138 -1.08 5.04 -13.08
N GLN A 139 -0.07 5.13 -12.19
CA GLN A 139 0.95 6.17 -12.22
C GLN A 139 2.16 5.82 -11.34
N ASP A 140 3.35 5.70 -11.92
CA ASP A 140 4.63 5.51 -11.21
C ASP A 140 5.70 6.48 -11.76
N ALA A 141 5.97 7.55 -11.01
CA ALA A 141 6.94 8.56 -11.42
C ALA A 141 8.41 8.08 -11.41
N ASP A 142 8.68 6.86 -10.93
CA ASP A 142 10.02 6.26 -10.99
C ASP A 142 10.40 5.75 -12.37
N LEU A 143 9.42 5.50 -13.24
CA LEU A 143 9.59 4.89 -14.56
C LEU A 143 9.05 5.81 -15.66
N MET A 144 9.16 5.37 -16.93
CA MET A 144 8.73 6.15 -18.09
C MET A 144 7.20 6.16 -18.27
N GLY A 145 6.46 6.69 -17.29
CA GLY A 145 5.01 6.82 -17.32
C GLY A 145 4.35 6.18 -16.10
N SER A 146 3.38 5.29 -16.32
CA SER A 146 2.91 4.35 -15.30
C SER A 146 3.55 2.98 -15.50
N ASP A 147 3.42 2.07 -14.54
CA ASP A 147 3.87 0.68 -14.74
C ASP A 147 3.10 0.01 -15.89
N LEU A 148 1.86 0.42 -16.16
CA LEU A 148 1.11 -0.08 -17.31
C LEU A 148 1.80 0.34 -18.62
N ASP A 149 2.06 1.64 -18.79
CA ASP A 149 2.77 2.16 -19.96
C ASP A 149 4.20 1.65 -20.04
N HIS A 150 4.86 1.47 -18.90
CA HIS A 150 6.24 1.03 -18.85
C HIS A 150 6.36 -0.44 -19.24
N TYR A 151 5.55 -1.33 -18.69
CA TYR A 151 5.67 -2.78 -18.94
C TYR A 151 4.87 -3.29 -20.13
N TRP A 152 3.93 -2.50 -20.69
CA TRP A 152 3.19 -2.91 -21.88
C TRP A 152 4.09 -3.37 -23.03
N PRO A 153 5.13 -2.62 -23.46
CA PRO A 153 5.94 -3.02 -24.60
C PRO A 153 6.74 -4.31 -24.35
N ILE A 154 7.00 -4.63 -23.09
CA ILE A 154 7.74 -5.83 -22.68
C ILE A 154 6.89 -7.09 -22.83
N GLU A 155 5.59 -7.01 -22.55
CA GLU A 155 4.66 -8.15 -22.66
C GLU A 155 3.96 -8.24 -24.01
N PHE A 156 3.70 -7.10 -24.65
CA PHE A 156 2.80 -7.02 -25.81
C PHE A 156 3.43 -6.33 -27.04
N GLY A 157 4.66 -5.84 -26.94
CA GLY A 157 5.34 -5.10 -28.01
C GLY A 157 4.84 -3.67 -28.20
N PHE A 158 5.34 -3.01 -29.25
CA PHE A 158 5.02 -1.61 -29.57
C PHE A 158 3.92 -1.53 -30.64
N PRO A 159 2.66 -1.25 -30.27
CA PRO A 159 1.59 -1.15 -31.24
C PRO A 159 1.68 0.18 -32.03
N GLY A 160 1.49 0.12 -33.35
CA GLY A 160 1.34 1.33 -34.17
C GLY A 160 -0.05 1.99 -34.04
N VAL A 161 -1.04 1.25 -33.55
CA VAL A 161 -2.42 1.73 -33.28
C VAL A 161 -2.93 1.07 -32.01
N TRP A 162 -3.57 1.85 -31.14
CA TRP A 162 -4.31 1.37 -29.99
C TRP A 162 -5.78 1.14 -30.36
N THR A 163 -6.30 -0.05 -30.07
CA THR A 163 -7.73 -0.40 -30.22
C THR A 163 -8.33 -0.67 -28.85
N PHE A 164 -9.40 0.04 -28.51
CA PHE A 164 -10.11 -0.08 -27.24
C PHE A 164 -11.50 -0.66 -27.45
N VAL A 165 -11.89 -1.63 -26.63
CA VAL A 165 -13.30 -1.99 -26.43
C VAL A 165 -13.78 -1.29 -25.17
N LEU A 166 -14.71 -0.36 -25.34
CA LEU A 166 -15.19 0.55 -24.30
C LEU A 166 -16.64 0.25 -23.97
N ARG A 167 -16.96 0.07 -22.69
CA ARG A 167 -18.33 -0.10 -22.21
C ARG A 167 -18.88 1.23 -21.70
N SER A 168 -19.92 1.70 -22.38
CA SER A 168 -20.67 2.90 -21.99
C SER A 168 -21.46 2.68 -20.69
N ALA A 169 -21.96 3.76 -20.09
CA ALA A 169 -22.81 3.69 -18.90
C ALA A 169 -24.13 2.92 -19.16
N THR A 170 -24.60 2.84 -20.40
CA THR A 170 -25.79 2.09 -20.81
C THR A 170 -25.50 0.60 -21.04
N GLY A 171 -24.25 0.16 -20.87
CA GLY A 171 -23.85 -1.25 -21.01
C GLY A 171 -23.50 -1.68 -22.43
N VAL A 172 -23.65 -0.80 -23.43
CA VAL A 172 -23.29 -1.07 -24.82
C VAL A 172 -21.78 -0.92 -25.00
N ASP A 173 -21.17 -1.92 -25.63
CA ASP A 173 -19.76 -1.92 -26.01
C ASP A 173 -19.58 -1.22 -27.36
N ARG A 174 -18.53 -0.41 -27.47
CA ARG A 174 -18.09 0.22 -28.72
C ARG A 174 -16.59 0.14 -28.87
N THR A 175 -16.12 0.20 -30.10
CA THR A 175 -14.68 0.24 -30.41
C THR A 175 -14.23 1.69 -30.62
N ALA A 176 -13.04 2.02 -30.15
CA ALA A 176 -12.34 3.25 -30.47
C ALA A 176 -10.89 2.94 -30.84
N THR A 177 -10.32 3.71 -31.75
CA THR A 177 -8.91 3.59 -32.13
C THR A 177 -8.18 4.91 -31.91
N ALA A 178 -6.89 4.83 -31.59
CA ALA A 178 -6.05 6.02 -31.42
C ALA A 178 -4.58 5.72 -31.71
N ALA A 179 -3.84 6.73 -32.16
CA ALA A 179 -2.39 6.63 -32.32
C ALA A 179 -1.70 6.60 -30.94
N PRO A 180 -0.49 6.02 -30.84
CA PRO A 180 0.35 6.15 -29.65
C PRO A 180 0.73 7.61 -29.37
N ASN A 181 0.90 7.95 -28.10
CA ASN A 181 1.41 9.24 -27.66
C ASN A 181 2.93 9.21 -27.46
N THR A 182 3.58 10.37 -27.63
CA THR A 182 4.93 10.59 -27.09
C THR A 182 4.87 10.62 -25.57
N PHE A 183 6.03 10.42 -24.91
CA PHE A 183 6.10 10.53 -23.46
C PHE A 183 5.67 11.91 -22.94
N ASP A 184 6.04 12.98 -23.64
CA ASP A 184 5.64 14.35 -23.27
C ASP A 184 4.13 14.59 -23.43
N ALA A 185 3.52 14.08 -24.50
CA ALA A 185 2.07 14.14 -24.69
C ALA A 185 1.34 13.34 -23.62
N TRP A 186 1.86 12.15 -23.25
CA TRP A 186 1.33 11.35 -22.15
C TRP A 186 1.42 12.09 -20.81
N LYS A 187 2.58 12.67 -20.47
CA LYS A 187 2.75 13.45 -19.24
C LYS A 187 1.78 14.63 -19.17
N SER A 188 1.51 15.26 -20.31
CA SER A 188 0.56 16.38 -20.42
C SER A 188 -0.90 15.95 -20.21
N LEU A 189 -1.21 14.65 -20.22
CA LEU A 189 -2.53 14.15 -19.82
C LEU A 189 -2.71 14.22 -18.30
N ALA A 190 -1.67 14.02 -17.51
CA ALA A 190 -1.75 14.27 -16.08
C ALA A 190 -1.99 15.76 -15.85
N ASP A 191 -2.60 16.13 -14.72
CA ASP A 191 -2.60 17.54 -14.35
C ASP A 191 -1.14 17.99 -14.28
N ALA A 192 -0.74 18.88 -15.19
CA ALA A 192 0.63 19.37 -15.39
C ALA A 192 1.23 20.08 -14.14
N SER A 193 0.50 20.06 -13.02
CA SER A 193 0.72 20.82 -11.80
C SER A 193 0.98 19.98 -10.56
N GLU A 194 0.99 18.63 -10.61
CA GLU A 194 1.26 17.84 -9.39
C GLU A 194 2.77 17.73 -9.14
N PRO A 195 3.34 18.54 -8.22
CA PRO A 195 4.77 18.67 -8.12
C PRO A 195 5.34 17.43 -7.43
N ASN A 196 6.43 16.91 -7.97
CA ASN A 196 7.08 15.71 -7.47
C ASN A 196 8.17 16.01 -6.40
N ASP A 197 8.25 17.26 -5.94
CA ASP A 197 9.18 17.75 -4.92
C ASP A 197 8.44 18.37 -3.72
N PHE A 198 9.15 18.45 -2.60
CA PHE A 198 8.58 18.90 -1.32
C PHE A 198 8.16 20.36 -1.34
N ARG A 199 8.97 21.26 -1.90
CA ARG A 199 8.68 22.71 -1.87
C ARG A 199 7.40 23.02 -2.62
N ASN A 200 7.32 22.58 -3.87
CA ASN A 200 6.20 22.93 -4.74
C ASN A 200 4.96 22.08 -4.40
N GLY A 201 5.16 20.84 -3.94
CA GLY A 201 4.10 19.91 -3.55
C GLY A 201 3.48 20.16 -2.18
N THR A 202 3.94 21.17 -1.43
CA THR A 202 3.42 21.54 -0.11
C THR A 202 2.53 22.77 -0.19
N ARG A 203 1.27 22.65 0.22
CA ARG A 203 0.30 23.75 0.17
C ARG A 203 -0.64 23.73 1.37
N LEU A 204 -0.79 24.89 2.03
CA LEU A 204 -1.78 25.13 3.06
C LEU A 204 -2.97 25.92 2.48
N VAL A 205 -4.20 25.47 2.75
CA VAL A 205 -5.44 26.12 2.33
C VAL A 205 -6.42 26.15 3.50
N THR A 206 -7.03 27.29 3.78
CA THR A 206 -8.16 27.36 4.73
C THR A 206 -9.43 26.89 4.03
N LEU A 207 -10.13 25.92 4.62
CA LEU A 207 -11.37 25.37 4.05
C LEU A 207 -12.61 26.08 4.61
N ASP A 208 -12.57 26.45 5.88
CA ASP A 208 -13.59 27.20 6.61
C ASP A 208 -12.96 27.82 7.87
N ASP A 209 -13.75 28.54 8.68
CA ASP A 209 -13.30 29.29 9.86
C ASP A 209 -12.55 28.43 10.90
N THR A 210 -12.77 27.11 10.91
CA THR A 210 -12.17 26.21 11.91
C THR A 210 -11.35 25.09 11.31
N THR A 211 -11.32 24.97 9.99
CA THR A 211 -10.70 23.85 9.28
C THR A 211 -9.73 24.33 8.21
N ALA A 212 -8.52 23.77 8.21
CA ALA A 212 -7.54 23.96 7.15
C ALA A 212 -7.08 22.62 6.58
N SER A 213 -6.61 22.64 5.34
CA SER A 213 -5.96 21.51 4.68
C SER A 213 -4.49 21.83 4.39
N LEU A 214 -3.59 20.99 4.86
CA LEU A 214 -2.18 20.98 4.48
C LEU A 214 -1.94 19.77 3.58
N THR A 215 -1.68 20.00 2.30
CA THR A 215 -1.32 18.95 1.34
C THR A 215 0.19 18.88 1.20
N ILE A 216 0.75 17.67 1.20
CA ILE A 216 2.18 17.41 0.93
C ILE A 216 2.29 16.25 -0.05
N ARG A 217 2.51 16.53 -1.33
CA ARG A 217 2.55 15.52 -2.40
C ARG A 217 3.81 14.67 -2.44
N SER A 218 4.91 15.16 -1.90
CA SER A 218 6.20 14.48 -1.90
C SER A 218 7.05 14.98 -0.74
N PHE A 219 7.90 14.13 -0.16
CA PHE A 219 8.95 14.56 0.77
C PHE A 219 10.31 14.73 0.07
N VAL A 220 10.38 14.65 -1.26
CA VAL A 220 11.62 14.83 -2.02
C VAL A 220 12.09 16.28 -1.91
N ASN A 221 12.97 16.58 -0.95
CA ASN A 221 13.50 17.93 -0.72
C ASN A 221 14.81 18.20 -1.47
N TYR A 222 15.47 17.17 -2.00
CA TYR A 222 16.76 17.34 -2.70
C TYR A 222 16.67 17.85 -4.14
N ARG A 223 15.45 17.96 -4.73
CA ARG A 223 15.24 18.53 -6.08
C ARG A 223 15.15 20.05 -6.05
N THR A 224 14.36 20.59 -5.12
CA THR A 224 14.18 22.03 -4.91
C THR A 224 14.32 22.35 -3.43
N PRO A 225 15.55 22.33 -2.87
CA PRO A 225 15.75 22.37 -1.43
C PRO A 225 15.19 23.62 -0.76
N VAL A 226 14.46 23.40 0.33
CA VAL A 226 14.00 24.44 1.27
C VAL A 226 14.19 23.96 2.70
N SER A 227 14.20 24.88 3.67
CA SER A 227 14.16 24.53 5.09
C SER A 227 12.76 24.03 5.47
N PRO A 228 12.57 22.73 5.80
CA PRO A 228 11.26 22.25 6.22
C PRO A 228 10.82 22.90 7.53
N ASP A 229 11.76 23.17 8.45
CA ASP A 229 11.44 23.85 9.71
C ASP A 229 10.84 25.24 9.49
N SER A 230 11.45 26.04 8.61
CA SER A 230 10.97 27.40 8.31
C SER A 230 9.61 27.37 7.62
N LEU A 231 9.44 26.45 6.65
CA LEU A 231 8.19 26.28 5.92
C LEU A 231 7.05 25.88 6.87
N TYR A 232 7.23 24.81 7.64
CA TYR A 232 6.22 24.37 8.60
C TYR A 232 5.99 25.40 9.71
N ARG A 233 7.04 26.05 10.24
CA ARG A 233 6.88 27.10 11.26
C ARG A 233 5.93 28.21 10.78
N SER A 234 6.07 28.65 9.53
CA SER A 234 5.18 29.67 8.95
C SER A 234 3.73 29.18 8.84
N MET A 235 3.52 27.96 8.33
CA MET A 235 2.19 27.36 8.16
C MET A 235 1.49 27.13 9.51
N PHE A 236 2.19 26.59 10.51
CA PHE A 236 1.61 26.34 11.83
C PHE A 236 1.39 27.62 12.64
N ALA A 237 2.18 28.68 12.40
CA ALA A 237 1.87 30.01 12.92
C ALA A 237 0.57 30.57 12.33
N GLU A 238 0.35 30.39 11.02
CA GLU A 238 -0.90 30.76 10.35
C GLU A 238 -2.11 29.97 10.87
N LEU A 239 -1.98 28.65 11.06
CA LEU A 239 -3.04 27.84 11.67
C LEU A 239 -3.43 28.36 13.06
N ARG A 240 -2.44 28.78 13.85
CA ARG A 240 -2.66 29.33 15.20
C ARG A 240 -3.34 30.69 15.16
N SER A 241 -2.92 31.60 14.28
CA SER A 241 -3.51 32.94 14.16
C SER A 241 -4.96 32.91 13.68
N ARG A 242 -5.29 31.94 12.81
CA ARG A 242 -6.66 31.70 12.32
C ARG A 242 -7.51 30.87 13.28
N HIS A 243 -7.00 30.49 14.44
CA HIS A 243 -7.71 29.65 15.42
C HIS A 243 -8.24 28.31 14.86
N VAL A 244 -7.52 27.71 13.90
CA VAL A 244 -7.91 26.44 13.29
C VAL A 244 -7.99 25.35 14.36
N ARG A 245 -9.09 24.59 14.36
CA ARG A 245 -9.38 23.51 15.31
C ARG A 245 -9.26 22.12 14.69
N HIS A 246 -9.37 22.04 13.37
CA HIS A 246 -9.23 20.79 12.60
C HIS A 246 -8.27 20.98 11.43
N LEU A 247 -7.17 20.23 11.43
CA LEU A 247 -6.23 20.15 10.32
C LEU A 247 -6.49 18.86 9.52
N ILE A 248 -6.73 19.01 8.23
CA ILE A 248 -6.73 17.90 7.27
C ILE A 248 -5.36 17.85 6.63
N LEU A 249 -4.56 16.86 7.01
CA LEU A 249 -3.23 16.64 6.46
C LEU A 249 -3.35 15.65 5.29
N ASP A 250 -3.23 16.13 4.05
CA ASP A 250 -3.36 15.28 2.87
C ASP A 250 -2.00 14.74 2.43
N LEU A 251 -1.78 13.45 2.68
CA LEU A 251 -0.57 12.71 2.30
C LEU A 251 -0.88 11.59 1.29
N ARG A 252 -2.11 11.45 0.78
CA ARG A 252 -2.56 10.21 0.11
C ARG A 252 -1.75 9.81 -1.11
N ASP A 253 -1.13 10.79 -1.78
CA ASP A 253 -0.30 10.60 -2.98
C ASP A 253 1.21 10.67 -2.69
N ASN A 254 1.61 10.80 -1.43
CA ASN A 254 3.01 10.97 -1.02
C ASN A 254 3.72 9.62 -0.93
N GLY A 255 4.63 9.37 -1.88
CA GLY A 255 5.45 8.14 -1.93
C GLY A 255 6.68 8.15 -1.01
N GLY A 256 6.95 9.25 -0.29
CA GLY A 256 8.13 9.42 0.56
C GLY A 256 9.11 10.47 0.05
N GLY A 257 10.38 10.35 0.46
CA GLY A 257 11.43 11.31 0.15
C GLY A 257 12.39 11.47 1.32
N SER A 258 12.78 12.71 1.61
CA SER A 258 13.81 13.07 2.58
C SER A 258 13.30 13.05 4.03
N ASP A 259 14.15 12.58 4.95
CA ASP A 259 13.82 12.49 6.37
C ASP A 259 13.61 13.87 7.00
N ASP A 260 14.37 14.91 6.60
CA ASP A 260 14.22 16.28 7.11
C ASP A 260 12.81 16.85 6.91
N ALA A 261 12.18 16.56 5.76
CA ALA A 261 10.84 17.00 5.43
C ALA A 261 9.76 16.23 6.21
N SER A 262 9.94 14.93 6.40
CA SER A 262 8.97 14.09 7.15
C SER A 262 9.11 14.25 8.68
N ASP A 263 10.34 14.23 9.21
CA ASP A 263 10.65 14.47 10.63
C ASP A 263 10.31 15.91 11.05
N GLY A 264 10.51 16.88 10.15
CA GLY A 264 10.10 18.27 10.36
C GLY A 264 8.61 18.38 10.68
N LEU A 265 7.76 17.57 10.05
CA LEU A 265 6.32 17.58 10.30
C LEU A 265 5.95 16.96 11.66
N ILE A 266 6.67 15.91 12.09
CA ILE A 266 6.51 15.32 13.44
C ILE A 266 6.69 16.40 14.50
N ARG A 267 7.63 17.33 14.31
CA ARG A 267 7.92 18.43 15.23
C ARG A 267 6.70 19.29 15.57
N PHE A 268 5.79 19.47 14.62
CA PHE A 268 4.58 20.28 14.79
C PHE A 268 3.32 19.46 15.10
N LEU A 269 3.40 18.13 15.02
CA LEU A 269 2.31 17.21 15.31
C LEU A 269 2.52 16.37 16.56
N ALA A 270 3.72 16.28 17.11
CA ALA A 270 3.99 15.55 18.33
C ALA A 270 3.64 16.37 19.58
N ASP A 271 3.23 15.69 20.65
CA ASP A 271 2.97 16.27 21.97
C ASP A 271 4.03 15.88 23.01
N THR A 272 4.90 14.92 22.69
CA THR A 272 6.06 14.51 23.48
C THR A 272 7.29 14.39 22.58
N VAL A 273 8.48 14.19 23.15
CA VAL A 273 9.66 13.82 22.37
C VAL A 273 9.42 12.49 21.64
N ILE A 274 9.71 12.43 20.34
CA ILE A 274 9.53 11.25 19.50
C ILE A 274 10.88 10.80 18.94
N ARG A 275 11.14 9.49 18.97
CA ARG A 275 12.22 8.88 18.20
C ARG A 275 11.57 8.06 17.09
N PRO A 276 11.61 8.49 15.81
CA PRO A 276 10.88 7.80 14.74
C PRO A 276 11.52 6.47 14.36
N LEU A 277 12.84 6.35 14.47
CA LEU A 277 13.61 5.15 14.12
C LEU A 277 14.22 4.49 15.35
N ARG A 278 14.23 3.16 15.33
CA ARG A 278 14.93 2.32 16.30
C ARG A 278 16.35 2.00 15.83
N ALA A 279 16.51 1.70 14.54
CA ALA A 279 17.78 1.33 13.95
C ALA A 279 17.80 1.59 12.44
N ILE A 280 19.00 1.77 11.89
CA ILE A 280 19.27 1.72 10.45
C ILE A 280 20.33 0.64 10.25
N ARG A 281 20.05 -0.35 9.41
CA ARG A 281 20.93 -1.52 9.22
C ARG A 281 21.42 -1.70 7.80
N ARG A 282 22.60 -2.30 7.66
CA ARG A 282 23.24 -2.70 6.41
C ARG A 282 23.72 -4.15 6.49
N ARG A 283 23.74 -4.85 5.36
CA ARG A 283 24.37 -6.18 5.23
C ARG A 283 25.87 -6.09 5.00
N ALA A 284 26.28 -5.09 4.25
CA ALA A 284 27.67 -4.87 3.88
C ALA A 284 28.05 -3.41 4.10
N ILE A 285 29.27 -3.22 4.61
CA ILE A 285 29.96 -1.94 4.69
C ILE A 285 31.29 -1.96 3.92
N SER A 286 31.60 -3.08 3.28
CA SER A 286 32.77 -3.28 2.42
C SER A 286 32.34 -4.05 1.18
N PHE A 287 32.96 -3.73 0.05
CA PHE A 287 32.59 -4.21 -1.27
C PHE A 287 33.83 -4.67 -2.02
N ASP A 288 33.75 -5.79 -2.74
CA ASP A 288 34.80 -6.17 -3.70
C ASP A 288 34.97 -5.07 -4.76
N SER A 289 36.21 -4.84 -5.21
CA SER A 289 36.55 -3.79 -6.18
C SER A 289 35.73 -3.86 -7.48
N THR A 290 35.41 -5.07 -7.94
CA THR A 290 34.60 -5.30 -9.14
C THR A 290 33.17 -4.81 -8.94
N LEU A 291 32.55 -5.17 -7.80
CA LEU A 291 31.19 -4.72 -7.47
C LEU A 291 31.17 -3.22 -7.22
N ALA A 292 32.13 -2.69 -6.47
CA ALA A 292 32.24 -1.27 -6.18
C ALA A 292 32.34 -0.44 -7.47
N ALA A 293 33.15 -0.88 -8.45
CA ALA A 293 33.30 -0.23 -9.75
C ALA A 293 32.02 -0.30 -10.60
N ALA A 294 31.23 -1.38 -10.48
CA ALA A 294 29.99 -1.56 -11.24
C ALA A 294 28.78 -0.78 -10.68
N PHE A 295 28.86 -0.27 -9.45
CA PHE A 295 27.80 0.49 -8.83
C PHE A 295 27.91 1.99 -9.11
N GLU A 296 26.82 2.58 -9.59
CA GLU A 296 26.57 4.03 -9.55
C GLU A 296 25.77 4.36 -8.27
N THR A 297 25.92 5.57 -7.74
CA THR A 297 25.09 6.06 -6.62
C THR A 297 25.18 7.59 -6.52
N TRP A 298 24.26 8.22 -5.79
CA TRP A 298 24.35 9.66 -5.51
C TRP A 298 25.19 9.94 -4.25
N GLY A 299 25.74 11.15 -4.19
CA GLY A 299 26.57 11.60 -3.07
C GLY A 299 28.03 11.14 -3.17
N ASP A 300 28.80 11.40 -2.11
CA ASP A 300 30.21 11.02 -2.06
C ASP A 300 30.36 9.50 -1.88
N ARG A 301 31.07 8.88 -2.81
CA ARG A 301 31.31 7.43 -2.85
C ARG A 301 32.19 6.95 -1.69
N ALA A 302 33.19 7.72 -1.29
CA ALA A 302 34.16 7.27 -0.29
C ALA A 302 33.50 6.86 1.05
N PRO A 303 32.65 7.68 1.69
CA PRO A 303 31.96 7.30 2.93
C PRO A 303 30.82 6.29 2.71
N ILE A 304 30.41 5.99 1.47
CA ILE A 304 29.38 4.98 1.17
C ILE A 304 30.01 3.59 1.04
N PHE A 305 31.10 3.49 0.26
CA PHE A 305 31.77 2.22 -0.07
C PHE A 305 32.91 1.86 0.89
N SER A 306 33.42 2.82 1.65
CA SER A 306 34.47 2.61 2.65
C SER A 306 34.21 3.43 3.93
N PRO A 307 33.03 3.28 4.56
CA PRO A 307 32.77 3.97 5.83
C PRO A 307 33.68 3.43 6.94
N SER A 308 33.91 4.25 7.96
CA SER A 308 34.62 3.80 9.15
C SER A 308 33.84 2.68 9.86
N PRO A 309 34.45 1.51 10.15
CA PRO A 309 33.77 0.44 10.91
C PRO A 309 33.30 0.89 12.29
N THR A 310 33.95 1.89 12.90
CA THR A 310 33.56 2.43 14.22
C THR A 310 32.24 3.19 14.19
N ALA A 311 31.70 3.51 13.00
CA ALA A 311 30.37 4.08 12.82
C ALA A 311 29.24 3.03 12.95
N PHE A 312 29.58 1.75 13.15
CA PHE A 312 28.62 0.65 13.22
C PHE A 312 28.81 -0.24 14.43
N ASP A 313 27.71 -0.84 14.86
CA ASP A 313 27.69 -2.02 15.73
C ASP A 313 27.37 -3.25 14.89
N GLN A 314 28.25 -4.25 14.89
CA GLN A 314 28.02 -5.51 14.18
C GLN A 314 27.38 -6.53 15.12
N ASP A 315 26.31 -7.19 14.68
CA ASP A 315 25.67 -8.27 15.43
C ASP A 315 26.21 -9.66 15.04
N SER A 316 25.83 -10.69 15.80
CA SER A 316 26.24 -12.08 15.58
C SER A 316 25.76 -12.67 14.25
N SER A 317 24.76 -12.05 13.61
CA SER A 317 24.26 -12.43 12.29
C SER A 317 24.99 -11.72 11.15
N GLY A 318 26.01 -10.92 11.48
CA GLY A 318 26.82 -10.18 10.51
C GLY A 318 26.21 -8.87 10.03
N TRP A 319 25.08 -8.42 10.59
CA TRP A 319 24.48 -7.14 10.22
C TRP A 319 25.19 -5.98 10.91
N PHE A 320 25.25 -4.85 10.23
CA PHE A 320 25.82 -3.60 10.75
C PHE A 320 24.71 -2.61 11.05
N THR A 321 24.58 -2.18 12.30
CA THR A 321 23.66 -1.11 12.73
C THR A 321 24.42 0.20 12.81
N GLU A 322 23.91 1.26 12.17
CA GLU A 322 24.51 2.60 12.23
C GLU A 322 24.43 3.18 13.65
N ARG A 323 25.57 3.62 14.21
CA ARG A 323 25.65 4.28 15.53
C ARG A 323 25.12 5.71 15.54
N LEU A 324 24.84 6.29 14.38
CA LEU A 324 24.17 7.58 14.25
C LEU A 324 22.79 7.47 14.94
N ARG A 325 22.73 8.01 16.16
CA ARG A 325 21.49 8.04 16.96
C ARG A 325 20.45 8.80 16.15
N ALA A 326 19.37 8.12 15.75
CA ALA A 326 18.16 8.80 15.28
C ALA A 326 17.84 9.91 16.29
N ARG A 327 17.91 11.17 15.83
CA ARG A 327 17.83 12.30 16.73
C ARG A 327 16.41 12.37 17.29
N PRO A 328 16.23 12.43 18.62
CA PRO A 328 14.91 12.66 19.18
C PRO A 328 14.34 13.98 18.66
N ILE A 329 13.11 13.94 18.17
CA ILE A 329 12.37 15.10 17.67
C ILE A 329 11.63 15.71 18.84
N THR A 330 11.97 16.95 19.19
CA THR A 330 11.32 17.70 20.27
C THR A 330 10.18 18.55 19.70
N PRO A 331 8.95 18.48 20.25
CA PRO A 331 7.82 19.27 19.77
C PRO A 331 8.09 20.77 19.75
N ASP A 332 7.60 21.48 18.72
CA ASP A 332 7.65 22.93 18.67
C ASP A 332 6.63 23.58 19.62
N SER A 333 6.89 24.84 19.99
CA SER A 333 5.93 25.69 20.70
C SER A 333 4.68 26.00 19.85
N LEU A 334 4.79 25.99 18.52
CA LEU A 334 3.70 26.13 17.55
C LEU A 334 2.99 24.83 17.19
N ARG A 335 3.27 23.71 17.87
CA ARG A 335 2.61 22.44 17.56
C ARG A 335 1.09 22.58 17.51
N PHE A 336 0.47 21.91 16.55
CA PHE A 336 -0.98 21.92 16.42
C PHE A 336 -1.62 21.08 17.52
N ARG A 337 -2.53 21.70 18.29
CA ARG A 337 -3.20 21.06 19.44
C ARG A 337 -4.62 20.58 19.12
N GLY A 338 -5.15 20.98 17.98
CA GLY A 338 -6.47 20.56 17.51
C GLY A 338 -6.50 19.13 16.98
N ARG A 339 -7.63 18.80 16.36
CA ARG A 339 -7.89 17.52 15.71
C ARG A 339 -7.16 17.43 14.37
N VAL A 340 -6.55 16.29 14.07
CA VAL A 340 -5.83 16.05 12.82
C VAL A 340 -6.45 14.84 12.12
N SER A 341 -6.92 15.01 10.88
CA SER A 341 -7.28 13.89 10.01
C SER A 341 -6.24 13.78 8.92
N VAL A 342 -5.50 12.68 8.90
CA VAL A 342 -4.45 12.44 7.91
C VAL A 342 -5.04 11.60 6.78
N LEU A 343 -5.07 12.13 5.57
CA LEU A 343 -5.55 11.41 4.40
C LEU A 343 -4.46 10.47 3.90
N VAL A 344 -4.80 9.20 3.75
CA VAL A 344 -3.87 8.11 3.40
C VAL A 344 -4.40 7.27 2.24
N GLY A 345 -3.51 6.63 1.50
CA GLY A 345 -3.89 5.78 0.38
C GLY A 345 -2.81 4.80 -0.06
N HIS A 346 -3.15 3.93 -1.00
CA HIS A 346 -2.27 2.86 -1.47
C HIS A 346 -0.94 3.36 -2.07
N ARG A 347 -0.88 4.63 -2.53
CA ARG A 347 0.35 5.26 -3.07
C ARG A 347 1.37 5.62 -2.00
N ASN A 348 0.98 5.64 -0.73
CA ASN A 348 1.92 5.88 0.36
C ASN A 348 2.97 4.77 0.41
N ALA A 349 4.25 5.16 0.45
CA ALA A 349 5.38 4.26 0.50
C ALA A 349 6.55 4.89 1.27
N SER A 350 7.65 4.14 1.43
CA SER A 350 8.93 4.66 1.92
C SER A 350 8.81 5.52 3.20
N GLY A 351 9.48 6.68 3.24
CA GLY A 351 9.43 7.63 4.35
C GLY A 351 8.01 8.13 4.70
N ALA A 352 7.06 8.14 3.75
CA ALA A 352 5.68 8.50 4.04
C ALA A 352 4.99 7.44 4.90
N THR A 353 5.12 6.15 4.56
CA THR A 353 4.55 5.07 5.39
C THR A 353 5.19 5.01 6.77
N MET A 354 6.50 5.26 6.87
CA MET A 354 7.20 5.41 8.16
C MET A 354 6.58 6.53 9.01
N LEU A 355 6.41 7.73 8.43
CA LEU A 355 5.76 8.85 9.11
C LEU A 355 4.34 8.47 9.56
N LEU A 356 3.55 7.83 8.70
CA LEU A 356 2.17 7.44 9.01
C LEU A 356 2.10 6.45 10.18
N ALA A 357 3.06 5.54 10.31
CA ALA A 357 3.15 4.63 11.45
C ALA A 357 3.41 5.40 12.76
N VAL A 358 4.32 6.39 12.72
CA VAL A 358 4.60 7.27 13.87
C VAL A 358 3.38 8.14 14.22
N LEU A 359 2.71 8.71 13.21
CA LEU A 359 1.51 9.52 13.42
C LEU A 359 0.36 8.70 14.00
N GLN A 360 0.14 7.46 13.54
CA GLN A 360 -0.88 6.58 14.11
C GLN A 360 -0.62 6.30 15.59
N GLN A 361 0.64 6.11 16.00
CA GLN A 361 1.00 5.99 17.40
C GLN A 361 0.72 7.27 18.22
N ILE A 362 1.02 8.44 17.65
CA ILE A 362 0.64 9.72 18.29
C ILE A 362 -0.89 9.79 18.43
N GLY A 363 -1.64 9.39 17.40
CA GLY A 363 -3.10 9.34 17.41
C GLY A 363 -3.65 8.40 18.48
N ALA A 364 -3.11 7.19 18.58
CA ALA A 364 -3.50 6.21 19.59
C ALA A 364 -3.29 6.71 21.03
N ARG A 365 -2.20 7.47 21.26
CA ARG A 365 -1.87 8.01 22.58
C ARG A 365 -2.65 9.27 22.95
N THR A 366 -2.94 10.13 21.97
CA THR A 366 -3.52 11.46 22.22
C THR A 366 -5.02 11.55 21.95
N GLY A 367 -5.57 10.61 21.17
CA GLY A 367 -6.96 10.65 20.70
C GLY A 367 -7.30 11.83 19.77
N ARG A 368 -6.30 12.62 19.32
CA ARG A 368 -6.51 13.82 18.49
C ARG A 368 -6.07 13.69 17.04
N LEU A 369 -5.45 12.57 16.66
CA LEU A 369 -5.03 12.28 15.29
C LEU A 369 -5.63 10.95 14.87
N ARG A 370 -6.14 10.89 13.63
CA ARG A 370 -6.61 9.65 12.99
C ARG A 370 -6.21 9.60 11.53
N LEU A 371 -5.95 8.41 11.02
CA LEU A 371 -5.76 8.16 9.60
C LEU A 371 -7.13 7.91 8.93
N VAL A 372 -7.39 8.55 7.78
CA VAL A 372 -8.66 8.48 7.05
C VAL A 372 -8.37 8.18 5.59
N GLY A 373 -8.86 7.06 5.05
CA GLY A 373 -8.54 6.69 3.67
C GLY A 373 -8.52 5.19 3.44
N ALA A 374 -7.57 4.76 2.61
CA ALA A 374 -7.30 3.35 2.34
C ALA A 374 -6.03 2.88 3.06
N GLU A 375 -5.80 1.57 3.04
CA GLU A 375 -4.55 0.94 3.45
C GLU A 375 -3.37 1.57 2.71
N THR A 376 -2.24 1.76 3.38
CA THR A 376 -1.04 2.30 2.72
C THR A 376 -0.26 1.17 2.06
N GLY A 377 0.45 1.50 0.97
CA GLY A 377 1.60 0.70 0.56
C GLY A 377 2.78 0.86 1.53
N GLY A 378 3.95 0.40 1.10
CA GLY A 378 5.17 0.48 1.91
C GLY A 378 5.14 -0.47 3.12
N SER A 379 5.99 -0.18 4.10
CA SER A 379 6.13 -1.01 5.30
C SER A 379 6.09 -0.17 6.58
N ALA A 380 5.10 -0.43 7.44
CA ALA A 380 4.95 0.25 8.73
C ALA A 380 6.09 -0.06 9.71
N GLU A 381 6.76 -1.21 9.53
CA GLU A 381 7.93 -1.59 10.32
C GLU A 381 9.23 -0.92 9.79
N GLY A 382 9.15 -0.33 8.59
CA GLY A 382 10.18 0.53 8.00
C GLY A 382 10.70 0.05 6.65
N PRO A 383 11.10 0.98 5.75
CA PRO A 383 11.47 0.64 4.38
C PRO A 383 12.86 0.00 4.27
N THR A 384 13.05 -0.81 3.23
CA THR A 384 14.38 -1.15 2.71
C THR A 384 14.70 -0.12 1.62
N ALA A 385 15.44 0.93 1.98
CA ALA A 385 15.62 2.13 1.17
C ALA A 385 16.90 2.89 1.56
N GLY A 386 16.83 4.22 1.71
CA GLY A 386 17.93 5.08 2.09
C GLY A 386 18.90 5.28 0.93
N GLN A 387 20.15 4.84 1.08
CA GLN A 387 21.12 4.91 -0.01
C GLN A 387 20.81 3.83 -1.05
N ILE A 388 20.57 4.22 -2.30
CA ILE A 388 20.32 3.29 -3.41
C ILE A 388 21.59 3.19 -4.27
N LEU A 389 22.04 1.96 -4.51
CA LEU A 389 23.09 1.66 -5.48
C LEU A 389 22.43 1.21 -6.79
N PHE A 390 22.96 1.66 -7.92
CA PHE A 390 22.49 1.26 -9.25
C PHE A 390 23.56 0.38 -9.89
N LEU A 391 23.24 -0.90 -10.07
CA LEU A 391 24.11 -1.83 -10.78
C LEU A 391 23.80 -1.79 -12.27
N ARG A 392 24.76 -1.40 -13.10
CA ARG A 392 24.64 -1.49 -14.55
C ARG A 392 25.12 -2.86 -15.03
N LEU A 393 24.27 -3.61 -15.73
CA LEU A 393 24.65 -4.92 -16.28
C LEU A 393 25.55 -4.73 -17.53
N PRO A 394 26.72 -5.40 -17.64
CA PRO A 394 27.78 -4.96 -18.56
C PRO A 394 27.44 -5.15 -20.04
N ASN A 395 26.64 -6.17 -20.37
CA ASN A 395 26.32 -6.52 -21.76
C ASN A 395 24.98 -5.98 -22.25
N SER A 396 24.03 -5.70 -21.33
CA SER A 396 22.68 -5.25 -21.68
C SER A 396 22.40 -3.80 -21.35
N GLY A 397 23.23 -3.18 -20.50
CA GLY A 397 23.00 -1.81 -20.02
C GLY A 397 21.81 -1.64 -19.08
N ILE A 398 21.06 -2.71 -18.77
CA ILE A 398 19.96 -2.68 -17.78
C ILE A 398 20.53 -2.21 -16.44
N ARG A 399 19.86 -1.25 -15.80
CA ARG A 399 20.24 -0.77 -14.47
C ARG A 399 19.33 -1.41 -13.42
N VAL A 400 19.89 -1.83 -12.29
CA VAL A 400 19.16 -2.45 -11.19
C VAL A 400 19.33 -1.62 -9.93
N ARG A 401 18.21 -1.15 -9.34
CA ARG A 401 18.20 -0.46 -8.05
C ARG A 401 18.40 -1.45 -6.90
N ILE A 402 19.38 -1.20 -6.04
CA ILE A 402 19.72 -2.03 -4.87
C ILE A 402 19.81 -1.15 -3.63
N PRO A 403 18.82 -1.19 -2.71
CA PRO A 403 18.87 -0.45 -1.46
C PRO A 403 19.93 -1.02 -0.50
N LEU A 404 20.83 -0.15 -0.05
CA LEU A 404 21.91 -0.48 0.88
C LEU A 404 21.43 -0.52 2.34
N LYS A 405 20.34 0.18 2.67
CA LYS A 405 19.89 0.35 4.05
C LYS A 405 18.51 -0.23 4.30
N ARG A 406 18.28 -0.64 5.55
CA ARG A 406 16.98 -0.98 6.12
C ARG A 406 16.72 -0.15 7.35
N SER A 407 15.63 0.60 7.35
CA SER A 407 15.18 1.35 8.51
C SER A 407 14.19 0.52 9.33
N ASP A 408 14.35 0.53 10.65
CA ASP A 408 13.37 -0.01 11.60
C ASP A 408 12.65 1.15 12.28
N VAL A 409 11.33 1.25 12.09
CA VAL A 409 10.50 2.26 12.74
C VAL A 409 10.30 1.91 14.21
N ASN A 410 10.33 2.92 15.07
CA ASN A 410 10.16 2.77 16.50
C ASN A 410 8.69 2.89 16.92
N VAL A 411 7.88 1.92 16.49
CA VAL A 411 6.45 1.81 16.81
C VAL A 411 6.14 0.48 17.48
N ALA A 412 5.21 0.47 18.44
CA ALA A 412 4.92 -0.73 19.23
C ALA A 412 4.08 -1.79 18.49
N SER A 413 3.32 -1.41 17.46
CA SER A 413 2.33 -2.30 16.85
C SER A 413 2.17 -2.03 15.35
N PHE A 414 2.33 -3.08 14.56
CA PHE A 414 2.16 -3.11 13.11
C PHE A 414 1.90 -4.56 12.68
N VAL A 415 1.46 -4.75 11.43
CA VAL A 415 1.43 -6.08 10.80
C VAL A 415 2.70 -6.23 9.95
N PRO A 416 3.57 -7.21 10.22
CA PRO A 416 4.81 -7.38 9.47
C PRO A 416 4.57 -7.52 7.97
N GLY A 417 5.37 -6.83 7.16
CA GLY A 417 5.24 -6.82 5.70
C GLY A 417 4.04 -6.07 5.13
N PHE A 418 3.32 -5.29 5.94
CA PHE A 418 2.26 -4.40 5.48
C PHE A 418 2.57 -2.94 5.82
N GLY A 419 1.88 -2.04 5.12
CA GLY A 419 1.79 -0.64 5.49
C GLY A 419 0.92 -0.41 6.73
N VAL A 420 0.38 0.80 6.85
CA VAL A 420 -0.51 1.20 7.94
C VAL A 420 -1.97 1.06 7.48
N PHE A 421 -2.82 0.58 8.39
CA PHE A 421 -4.27 0.55 8.15
C PHE A 421 -4.93 1.84 8.65
N PRO A 422 -5.94 2.37 7.94
CA PRO A 422 -6.61 3.61 8.32
C PRO A 422 -7.47 3.42 9.57
N ASP A 423 -7.55 4.42 10.45
CA ASP A 423 -8.44 4.40 11.61
C ASP A 423 -9.91 4.59 11.19
N VAL A 424 -10.16 5.27 10.07
CA VAL A 424 -11.46 5.41 9.41
C VAL A 424 -11.32 5.05 7.94
N ASP A 425 -12.05 4.05 7.50
CA ASP A 425 -12.06 3.65 6.11
C ASP A 425 -12.80 4.66 5.23
N ALA A 426 -12.11 5.13 4.20
CA ALA A 426 -12.62 6.06 3.21
C ALA A 426 -12.10 5.72 1.81
N THR A 427 -11.85 4.43 1.55
CA THR A 427 -11.37 3.92 0.26
C THR A 427 -12.31 4.34 -0.87
N GLU A 428 -11.73 4.97 -1.90
CA GLU A 428 -12.47 5.43 -3.08
C GLU A 428 -13.17 4.25 -3.77
N THR A 429 -14.43 4.46 -4.15
CA THR A 429 -15.21 3.53 -4.95
C THR A 429 -15.35 4.02 -6.38
N LEU A 430 -15.69 3.09 -7.28
CA LEU A 430 -16.05 3.42 -8.66
C LEU A 430 -17.13 4.50 -8.75
N THR A 431 -18.10 4.51 -7.83
CA THR A 431 -19.14 5.54 -7.77
C THR A 431 -18.57 6.91 -7.45
N ASP A 432 -17.64 7.00 -6.49
CA ASP A 432 -17.01 8.28 -6.14
C ASP A 432 -16.18 8.80 -7.31
N PHE A 433 -15.37 7.94 -7.92
CA PHE A 433 -14.57 8.27 -9.08
C PHE A 433 -15.44 8.80 -10.22
N ARG A 434 -16.51 8.09 -10.60
CA ARG A 434 -17.43 8.54 -11.66
C ARG A 434 -18.11 9.87 -11.35
N ARG A 435 -18.44 10.12 -10.07
CA ARG A 435 -19.10 11.36 -9.61
C ARG A 435 -18.13 12.49 -9.28
N GLY A 436 -16.81 12.25 -9.30
CA GLY A 436 -15.82 13.24 -8.89
C GLY A 436 -15.87 13.56 -7.38
N ILE A 437 -16.29 12.61 -6.55
CA ILE A 437 -16.41 12.80 -5.10
C ILE A 437 -15.08 12.42 -4.44
N ASP A 438 -14.47 13.35 -3.71
CA ASP A 438 -13.35 13.03 -2.83
C ASP A 438 -13.87 12.43 -1.51
N ARG A 439 -13.94 11.10 -1.47
CA ARG A 439 -14.43 10.37 -0.30
C ARG A 439 -13.57 10.60 0.94
N ALA A 440 -12.25 10.60 0.82
CA ALA A 440 -11.35 10.72 1.97
C ALA A 440 -11.49 12.11 2.62
N LEU A 441 -11.51 13.17 1.81
CA LEU A 441 -11.72 14.54 2.29
C LEU A 441 -13.10 14.71 2.92
N SER A 442 -14.16 14.25 2.25
CA SER A 442 -15.53 14.32 2.78
C SER A 442 -15.64 13.57 4.11
N THR A 443 -15.06 12.37 4.20
CA THR A 443 -15.06 11.54 5.41
C THR A 443 -14.29 12.19 6.54
N ALA A 444 -13.13 12.80 6.25
CA ALA A 444 -12.34 13.51 7.25
C ALA A 444 -13.12 14.67 7.89
N ARG A 445 -13.86 15.45 7.09
CA ARG A 445 -14.68 16.58 7.55
C ARG A 445 -15.91 16.16 8.36
N THR A 446 -16.56 15.08 7.94
CA THR A 446 -17.92 14.75 8.42
C THR A 446 -17.95 13.66 9.49
N THR A 447 -16.93 12.80 9.58
CA THR A 447 -16.97 11.66 10.51
C THR A 447 -16.78 12.15 11.94
N PRO A 448 -17.71 11.85 12.87
CA PRO A 448 -17.55 12.18 14.28
C PRO A 448 -16.28 11.56 14.88
N TRP A 449 -15.77 12.16 15.95
CA TRP A 449 -14.67 11.59 16.74
C TRP A 449 -15.17 10.61 17.81
N ALA A 450 -16.48 10.61 18.07
CA ALA A 450 -17.12 9.61 18.90
C ALA A 450 -17.19 8.26 18.17
N PRO A 451 -17.07 7.12 18.89
CA PRO A 451 -17.26 5.81 18.30
C PRO A 451 -18.64 5.64 17.67
N ALA A 452 -18.72 4.87 16.57
CA ALA A 452 -19.99 4.52 15.96
C ALA A 452 -20.84 3.64 16.91
N VAL A 453 -22.17 3.81 16.87
CA VAL A 453 -23.09 2.96 17.63
C VAL A 453 -23.32 1.66 16.86
N SER A 454 -22.59 0.59 17.22
CA SER A 454 -22.70 -0.73 16.59
C SER A 454 -22.11 -1.82 17.49
N PRO A 455 -22.63 -3.06 17.45
CA PRO A 455 -21.98 -4.22 18.08
C PRO A 455 -20.53 -4.46 17.61
N LEU A 456 -20.17 -3.95 16.42
CA LEU A 456 -18.82 -4.05 15.84
C LEU A 456 -17.87 -2.96 16.37
N ALA A 457 -18.39 -1.89 16.97
CA ALA A 457 -17.55 -0.75 17.38
C ALA A 457 -16.42 -1.12 18.37
N PRO A 458 -16.62 -2.03 19.34
CA PRO A 458 -15.54 -2.45 20.24
C PRO A 458 -14.35 -3.11 19.53
N THR A 459 -14.55 -3.71 18.35
CA THR A 459 -13.47 -4.42 17.63
C THR A 459 -12.62 -3.52 16.74
N VAL A 460 -12.89 -2.21 16.70
CA VAL A 460 -12.12 -1.24 15.91
C VAL A 460 -10.64 -1.24 16.31
N GLY A 461 -9.75 -1.21 15.32
CA GLY A 461 -8.31 -1.29 15.47
C GLY A 461 -7.75 -2.68 15.16
N LEU A 462 -6.50 -2.88 15.56
CA LEU A 462 -5.71 -4.07 15.26
C LEU A 462 -5.84 -5.13 16.37
N MET A 463 -6.07 -6.37 15.96
CA MET A 463 -6.12 -7.55 16.81
C MET A 463 -5.26 -8.68 16.21
N ARG A 464 -4.74 -9.56 17.07
CA ARG A 464 -3.89 -10.70 16.69
C ARG A 464 -4.43 -11.97 17.33
N GLY A 465 -4.29 -13.09 16.63
CA GLY A 465 -4.66 -14.40 17.16
C GLY A 465 -4.48 -15.47 16.09
N ALA A 466 -5.51 -16.27 15.85
CA ALA A 466 -5.42 -17.36 14.89
C ALA A 466 -6.76 -17.69 14.21
N LEU A 467 -6.63 -18.21 12.99
CA LEU A 467 -7.62 -19.00 12.27
C LEU A 467 -7.32 -20.47 12.53
N GLU A 468 -8.29 -21.17 13.09
CA GLU A 468 -8.28 -22.63 13.16
C GLU A 468 -9.34 -23.15 12.18
N TYR A 469 -9.02 -24.09 11.29
CA TYR A 469 -10.01 -24.65 10.35
C TYR A 469 -9.85 -26.16 10.18
N ARG A 470 -10.95 -26.82 9.78
CA ARG A 470 -10.95 -28.24 9.40
C ARG A 470 -10.56 -28.36 7.93
N ASP A 471 -9.47 -29.07 7.67
CA ASP A 471 -9.01 -29.40 6.33
C ASP A 471 -9.89 -30.50 5.72
N TYR A 472 -10.35 -30.33 4.47
CA TYR A 472 -11.23 -31.31 3.83
C TYR A 472 -10.51 -32.59 3.42
N THR A 473 -9.23 -32.51 3.07
CA THR A 473 -8.48 -33.66 2.55
C THR A 473 -8.05 -34.62 3.66
N SER A 474 -7.58 -34.07 4.79
CA SER A 474 -7.06 -34.84 5.91
C SER A 474 -8.04 -34.96 7.07
N GLY A 475 -9.05 -34.09 7.14
CA GLY A 475 -9.95 -33.96 8.30
C GLY A 475 -9.29 -33.29 9.51
N ASN A 476 -7.98 -33.00 9.45
CA ASN A 476 -7.21 -32.43 10.54
C ASN A 476 -7.59 -30.97 10.80
N ARG A 477 -7.28 -30.50 12.01
CA ARG A 477 -7.35 -29.07 12.33
C ARG A 477 -6.03 -28.41 12.02
N VAL A 478 -6.09 -27.33 11.25
CA VAL A 478 -4.95 -26.47 10.92
C VAL A 478 -5.10 -25.15 11.65
N LEU A 479 -4.02 -24.67 12.26
CA LEU A 479 -3.96 -23.40 12.98
C LEU A 479 -3.00 -22.44 12.27
N LEU A 480 -3.51 -21.29 11.85
CA LEU A 480 -2.73 -20.25 11.19
C LEU A 480 -2.71 -18.99 12.07
N PRO A 481 -1.53 -18.44 12.42
CA PRO A 481 -1.45 -17.12 13.02
C PRO A 481 -2.12 -16.08 12.12
N THR A 482 -2.98 -15.25 12.70
CA THR A 482 -3.84 -14.34 11.94
C THR A 482 -3.93 -12.98 12.59
N TRP A 483 -4.00 -11.93 11.76
CA TRP A 483 -4.27 -10.57 12.16
C TRP A 483 -5.67 -10.16 11.67
N GLN A 484 -6.34 -9.34 12.47
CA GLN A 484 -7.60 -8.70 12.11
C GLN A 484 -7.45 -7.19 12.30
N HIS A 485 -7.85 -6.40 11.31
CA HIS A 485 -8.00 -4.95 11.46
C HIS A 485 -9.42 -4.53 11.10
N THR A 486 -10.09 -3.79 11.98
CA THR A 486 -11.44 -3.27 11.74
C THR A 486 -11.45 -1.74 11.79
N ALA A 487 -12.05 -1.08 10.81
CA ALA A 487 -12.26 0.37 10.82
C ALA A 487 -13.70 0.73 10.42
N PRO A 488 -14.33 1.74 11.04
CA PRO A 488 -15.61 2.27 10.57
C PRO A 488 -15.47 2.89 9.17
N ILE A 489 -16.51 2.75 8.34
CA ILE A 489 -16.61 3.41 7.02
C ILE A 489 -17.40 4.71 7.21
N GLY A 490 -16.67 5.81 7.38
CA GLY A 490 -17.24 7.12 7.72
C GLY A 490 -18.29 7.06 8.83
N ALA A 491 -19.43 7.72 8.62
CA ALA A 491 -20.58 7.70 9.54
C ALA A 491 -21.68 6.69 9.14
N THR A 492 -21.38 5.72 8.26
CA THR A 492 -22.40 4.87 7.63
C THR A 492 -22.96 3.74 8.50
N GLY A 493 -22.36 3.50 9.67
CA GLY A 493 -22.63 2.33 10.52
C GLY A 493 -22.06 1.01 9.98
N ALA A 494 -21.35 1.05 8.84
CA ALA A 494 -20.59 -0.08 8.30
C ALA A 494 -19.14 -0.05 8.75
N PHE A 495 -18.48 -1.20 8.70
CA PHE A 495 -17.08 -1.39 9.09
C PHE A 495 -16.35 -2.18 8.02
N ARG A 496 -15.12 -1.78 7.68
CA ARG A 496 -14.23 -2.62 6.87
C ARG A 496 -13.38 -3.48 7.80
N GLN A 497 -13.53 -4.80 7.68
CA GLN A 497 -12.72 -5.80 8.34
C GLN A 497 -11.69 -6.35 7.36
N ARG A 498 -10.45 -6.47 7.81
CA ARG A 498 -9.32 -7.02 7.07
C ARG A 498 -8.75 -8.19 7.83
N VAL A 499 -8.48 -9.29 7.16
CA VAL A 499 -7.91 -10.50 7.77
C VAL A 499 -6.67 -10.91 7.02
N ILE A 500 -5.60 -11.24 7.77
CA ILE A 500 -4.28 -11.51 7.23
C ILE A 500 -3.71 -12.76 7.87
N TYR A 501 -3.29 -13.74 7.08
CA TYR A 501 -2.60 -14.93 7.57
C TYR A 501 -1.63 -15.49 6.52
N ASP A 502 -0.61 -16.19 6.99
CA ASP A 502 0.33 -16.93 6.16
C ASP A 502 -0.29 -18.31 5.82
N ASP A 503 -0.47 -18.59 4.54
CA ASP A 503 -1.00 -19.85 3.99
C ASP A 503 0.10 -20.62 3.25
N GLY A 504 1.33 -20.51 3.77
CA GLY A 504 2.50 -21.22 3.28
C GLY A 504 3.57 -20.32 2.67
N PRO A 505 4.69 -20.92 2.25
CA PRO A 505 5.91 -20.18 1.92
C PRO A 505 5.73 -19.14 0.82
N GLY A 506 5.78 -17.86 1.20
CA GLY A 506 5.60 -16.73 0.28
C GLY A 506 4.14 -16.49 -0.15
N ASN A 507 3.17 -17.13 0.53
CA ASN A 507 1.75 -17.02 0.27
C ASN A 507 1.03 -16.38 1.47
N THR A 508 1.01 -15.04 1.51
CA THR A 508 0.26 -14.29 2.51
C THR A 508 -1.12 -13.96 1.97
N ILE A 509 -2.17 -14.41 2.66
CA ILE A 509 -3.55 -14.07 2.33
C ILE A 509 -3.91 -12.73 2.96
N PHE A 510 -4.49 -11.84 2.17
CA PHE A 510 -5.11 -10.59 2.60
C PHE A 510 -6.55 -10.57 2.10
N SER A 511 -7.52 -10.53 3.00
CA SER A 511 -8.93 -10.33 2.67
C SER A 511 -9.45 -9.01 3.26
N SER A 512 -10.44 -8.44 2.60
CA SER A 512 -11.07 -7.17 2.97
C SER A 512 -12.57 -7.26 2.71
N GLU A 513 -13.37 -7.11 3.76
CA GLU A 513 -14.83 -7.26 3.71
C GLU A 513 -15.50 -6.08 4.43
N VAL A 514 -16.69 -5.72 3.98
CA VAL A 514 -17.56 -4.73 4.62
C VAL A 514 -18.63 -5.45 5.43
N LEU A 515 -18.64 -5.16 6.73
CA LEU A 515 -19.58 -5.67 7.70
C LEU A 515 -20.59 -4.58 8.09
N ARG A 516 -21.86 -4.96 8.21
CA ARG A 516 -22.92 -4.10 8.75
C ARG A 516 -23.90 -4.89 9.60
N VAL A 517 -24.31 -4.31 10.72
CA VAL A 517 -25.38 -4.85 11.57
C VAL A 517 -26.56 -3.89 11.55
N ILE A 518 -27.71 -4.32 11.03
CA ILE A 518 -28.96 -3.53 10.97
C ILE A 518 -30.09 -4.38 11.54
N GLY A 519 -30.80 -3.89 12.56
CA GLY A 519 -31.94 -4.62 13.12
C GLY A 519 -31.49 -5.99 13.62
N ASP A 520 -32.02 -7.08 13.08
CA ASP A 520 -31.64 -8.48 13.34
C ASP A 520 -30.75 -9.08 12.23
N ARG A 521 -30.16 -8.26 11.36
CA ARG A 521 -29.37 -8.72 10.20
C ARG A 521 -27.89 -8.40 10.38
N TRP A 522 -27.05 -9.39 10.10
CA TRP A 522 -25.61 -9.26 9.92
C TRP A 522 -25.30 -9.41 8.43
N ILE A 523 -24.68 -8.40 7.84
CA ILE A 523 -24.48 -8.27 6.40
C ILE A 523 -22.98 -8.21 6.13
N GLU A 524 -22.51 -9.03 5.21
CA GLU A 524 -21.13 -9.13 4.76
C GLU A 524 -21.09 -8.96 3.25
N GLY A 525 -20.08 -8.28 2.72
CA GLY A 525 -19.88 -8.15 1.27
C GLY A 525 -18.63 -7.34 0.94
N ASP A 526 -18.43 -7.06 -0.35
CA ASP A 526 -17.29 -6.30 -0.88
C ASP A 526 -17.41 -4.77 -0.67
N GLY A 527 -18.56 -4.30 -0.17
CA GLY A 527 -18.85 -2.88 -0.01
C GLY A 527 -19.35 -2.19 -1.28
N ALA A 528 -19.73 -2.95 -2.32
CA ALA A 528 -20.39 -2.42 -3.50
C ALA A 528 -21.72 -1.74 -3.12
N ALA A 529 -21.99 -0.59 -3.74
CA ALA A 529 -23.29 0.09 -3.62
C ALA A 529 -24.41 -0.82 -4.16
N GLU A 530 -25.64 -0.67 -3.65
CA GLU A 530 -26.81 -1.38 -4.20
C GLU A 530 -26.87 -1.18 -5.74
N GLY A 531 -26.92 -2.30 -6.47
CA GLY A 531 -26.93 -2.31 -7.94
C GLY A 531 -25.57 -2.60 -8.62
N GLN A 532 -24.47 -2.73 -7.88
CA GLN A 532 -23.20 -3.29 -8.39
C GLN A 532 -23.05 -4.74 -7.92
N SER A 533 -22.81 -5.67 -8.85
CA SER A 533 -22.54 -7.11 -8.65
C SER A 533 -22.97 -7.68 -7.29
N ALA A 534 -24.23 -8.10 -7.18
CA ALA A 534 -24.80 -8.74 -5.98
C ALA A 534 -24.14 -10.09 -5.60
N ALA A 535 -23.10 -10.53 -6.30
CA ALA A 535 -22.62 -11.91 -6.30
C ALA A 535 -21.95 -12.37 -4.99
N GLN A 536 -21.64 -11.48 -4.03
CA GLN A 536 -20.94 -11.86 -2.79
C GLN A 536 -21.53 -11.26 -1.50
N ARG A 537 -22.77 -10.78 -1.52
CA ARG A 537 -23.40 -10.26 -0.30
C ARG A 537 -24.02 -11.39 0.51
N THR A 538 -23.45 -11.70 1.67
CA THR A 538 -24.01 -12.66 2.62
C THR A 538 -24.85 -11.93 3.66
N THR A 539 -26.11 -12.34 3.84
CA THR A 539 -26.97 -11.84 4.93
C THR A 539 -27.31 -12.97 5.88
N LEU A 540 -26.92 -12.81 7.14
CA LEU A 540 -27.18 -13.76 8.22
C LEU A 540 -28.20 -13.16 9.19
N ARG A 541 -29.12 -13.99 9.69
CA ARG A 541 -30.08 -13.60 10.73
C ARG A 541 -29.42 -13.73 12.10
N ILE A 542 -29.55 -12.71 12.93
CA ILE A 542 -29.13 -12.73 14.33
C ILE A 542 -30.23 -13.40 15.14
N ALA A 543 -30.01 -14.67 15.46
CA ALA A 543 -30.98 -15.49 16.18
C ALA A 543 -31.02 -15.19 17.68
N SER A 544 -29.91 -14.73 18.28
CA SER A 544 -29.88 -14.26 19.66
C SER A 544 -28.79 -13.21 19.88
N ARG A 545 -28.99 -12.38 20.90
CA ARG A 545 -28.07 -11.37 21.39
C ARG A 545 -28.00 -11.43 22.89
N ALA A 546 -26.80 -11.49 23.44
CA ALA A 546 -26.55 -11.36 24.86
C ALA A 546 -25.43 -10.34 25.10
N ARG A 547 -25.53 -9.59 26.19
CA ARG A 547 -24.48 -8.67 26.63
C ARG A 547 -24.06 -9.08 28.03
N VAL A 548 -22.76 -9.34 28.21
CA VAL A 548 -22.14 -9.71 29.48
C VAL A 548 -21.02 -8.72 29.74
N GLY A 549 -21.26 -7.73 30.60
CA GLY A 549 -20.39 -6.57 30.75
C GLY A 549 -20.22 -5.79 29.45
N GLU A 550 -18.98 -5.59 29.02
CA GLU A 550 -18.64 -4.94 27.74
C GLU A 550 -18.62 -5.91 26.54
N THR A 551 -18.83 -7.20 26.79
CA THR A 551 -18.80 -8.23 25.75
C THR A 551 -20.20 -8.44 25.16
N THR A 552 -20.27 -8.40 23.84
CA THR A 552 -21.47 -8.75 23.06
C THR A 552 -21.31 -10.15 22.49
N GLN A 553 -22.30 -11.00 22.71
CA GLN A 553 -22.39 -12.35 22.14
C GLN A 553 -23.58 -12.43 21.17
N LEU A 554 -23.33 -12.95 19.97
CA LEU A 554 -24.33 -13.10 18.92
C LEU A 554 -24.35 -14.54 18.42
N VAL A 555 -25.54 -15.06 18.14
CA VAL A 555 -25.70 -16.29 17.33
C VAL A 555 -26.28 -15.90 15.98
N LEU A 556 -25.53 -16.12 14.90
CA LEU A 556 -25.95 -15.87 13.54
C LEU A 556 -26.41 -17.18 12.87
N ARG A 557 -27.41 -17.11 11.99
CA ARG A 557 -27.93 -18.24 11.21
C ARG A 557 -27.99 -17.87 9.73
N GLY A 558 -27.67 -18.82 8.87
CA GLY A 558 -27.80 -18.68 7.42
C GLY A 558 -27.79 -20.03 6.72
N THR A 559 -27.87 -20.00 5.40
CA THR A 559 -27.73 -21.19 4.53
C THR A 559 -26.72 -20.88 3.45
N GLY A 560 -26.01 -21.90 2.96
CA GLY A 560 -25.16 -21.76 1.78
C GLY A 560 -24.57 -23.10 1.38
N MET A 561 -23.41 -23.07 0.73
CA MET A 561 -22.74 -24.26 0.24
C MET A 561 -21.48 -24.57 1.07
N ASP A 562 -21.27 -25.85 1.39
CA ASP A 562 -20.04 -26.37 1.99
C ASP A 562 -19.71 -27.69 1.28
N ASP A 563 -18.50 -27.81 0.71
CA ASP A 563 -18.09 -28.94 -0.14
C ASP A 563 -19.13 -29.35 -1.20
N ASN A 564 -19.59 -28.36 -1.99
CA ASN A 564 -20.64 -28.51 -3.01
C ASN A 564 -21.99 -29.06 -2.51
N ARG A 565 -22.26 -29.04 -1.20
CA ARG A 565 -23.55 -29.44 -0.61
C ARG A 565 -24.22 -28.24 0.05
N ARG A 566 -25.56 -28.18 -0.06
CA ARG A 566 -26.34 -27.17 0.64
C ARG A 566 -26.40 -27.49 2.13
N VAL A 567 -25.99 -26.55 2.96
CA VAL A 567 -25.92 -26.69 4.42
C VAL A 567 -26.54 -25.48 5.12
N GLU A 568 -26.91 -25.68 6.38
CA GLU A 568 -27.19 -24.58 7.29
C GLU A 568 -25.90 -24.20 8.02
N PHE A 569 -25.69 -22.89 8.24
CA PHE A 569 -24.58 -22.37 9.01
C PHE A 569 -25.07 -21.71 10.30
N ARG A 570 -24.28 -21.88 11.36
CA ARG A 570 -24.35 -21.09 12.58
C ARG A 570 -23.03 -20.40 12.80
N TYR A 571 -23.08 -19.14 13.20
CA TYR A 571 -21.92 -18.47 13.78
C TYR A 571 -22.17 -18.15 15.24
N SER A 572 -21.22 -18.47 16.10
CA SER A 572 -21.15 -17.97 17.47
C SER A 572 -20.09 -16.89 17.51
N VAL A 573 -20.51 -15.64 17.77
CA VAL A 573 -19.66 -14.45 17.68
C VAL A 573 -19.54 -13.80 19.05
N THR A 574 -18.32 -13.51 19.47
CA THR A 574 -18.02 -12.75 20.69
C THR A 574 -17.24 -11.50 20.31
N LEU A 575 -17.73 -10.33 20.74
CA LEU A 575 -17.17 -9.02 20.40
C LEU A 575 -16.99 -8.19 21.68
N SER A 576 -15.76 -7.77 21.96
CA SER A 576 -15.44 -6.77 22.97
C SER A 576 -14.27 -5.91 22.50
N ASP A 577 -13.83 -4.98 23.35
CA ASP A 577 -12.61 -4.23 23.12
C ASP A 577 -11.38 -5.16 23.12
N THR A 578 -11.37 -6.19 23.95
CA THR A 578 -10.22 -7.06 24.21
C THR A 578 -10.22 -8.33 23.37
N ILE A 579 -11.39 -8.84 22.97
CA ILE A 579 -11.55 -10.14 22.32
C ILE A 579 -12.51 -10.01 21.13
N SER A 580 -12.15 -10.67 20.03
CA SER A 580 -13.04 -10.92 18.90
C SER A 580 -12.95 -12.38 18.53
N SER A 581 -14.06 -13.12 18.56
CA SER A 581 -14.10 -14.50 18.07
C SER A 581 -15.31 -14.77 17.21
N ARG A 582 -15.13 -15.66 16.25
CA ARG A 582 -16.18 -16.08 15.32
C ARG A 582 -15.98 -17.55 15.01
N LEU A 583 -16.78 -18.40 15.65
CA LEU A 583 -16.86 -19.83 15.37
C LEU A 583 -17.93 -20.06 14.29
N LYS A 584 -17.55 -20.69 13.18
CA LYS A 584 -18.46 -21.20 12.15
C LYS A 584 -18.68 -22.69 12.35
N GLU A 585 -19.94 -23.08 12.41
CA GLU A 585 -20.39 -24.46 12.37
C GLU A 585 -21.38 -24.63 11.21
N PHE A 586 -21.46 -25.85 10.69
CA PHE A 586 -22.39 -26.20 9.62
C PHE A 586 -23.14 -27.49 9.96
N ARG A 587 -24.28 -27.71 9.31
CA ARG A 587 -24.95 -29.02 9.32
C ARG A 587 -25.68 -29.28 8.01
N LEU A 588 -25.75 -30.56 7.66
CA LEU A 588 -26.74 -31.04 6.68
C LEU A 588 -28.14 -31.07 7.34
N PRO A 589 -29.22 -30.97 6.55
CA PRO A 589 -30.58 -31.11 7.08
C PRO A 589 -30.72 -32.38 7.94
N GLY A 590 -31.22 -32.22 9.17
CA GLY A 590 -31.42 -33.33 10.12
C GLY A 590 -30.15 -33.91 10.75
N LYS A 591 -28.96 -33.34 10.51
CA LYS A 591 -27.68 -33.77 11.11
C LYS A 591 -27.24 -32.84 12.26
N PRO A 592 -26.36 -33.29 13.17
CA PRO A 592 -25.79 -32.43 14.21
C PRO A 592 -24.91 -31.31 13.62
N TRP A 593 -24.63 -30.29 14.44
CA TRP A 593 -23.69 -29.22 14.08
C TRP A 593 -22.26 -29.74 14.09
N GLU A 594 -21.53 -29.46 13.02
CA GLU A 594 -20.12 -29.78 12.85
C GLU A 594 -19.26 -28.52 12.80
N TYR A 595 -18.08 -28.60 13.41
CA TYR A 595 -17.09 -27.54 13.38
C TYR A 595 -16.55 -27.31 11.95
N ARG A 596 -16.51 -26.05 11.51
CA ARG A 596 -15.86 -25.67 10.24
C ARG A 596 -14.54 -24.94 10.47
N HIS A 597 -14.61 -23.80 11.14
CA HIS A 597 -13.46 -22.98 11.47
C HIS A 597 -13.80 -22.02 12.61
N THR A 598 -12.79 -21.51 13.31
CA THR A 598 -12.93 -20.40 14.25
C THR A 598 -11.83 -19.39 14.04
N TYR A 599 -12.21 -18.12 14.06
CA TYR A 599 -11.29 -17.03 14.32
C TYR A 599 -11.31 -16.70 15.82
N ARG A 600 -10.14 -16.49 16.41
CA ARG A 600 -10.00 -16.00 17.79
C ARG A 600 -8.90 -14.96 17.81
N PHE A 601 -9.23 -13.75 18.28
CA PHE A 601 -8.33 -12.61 18.30
C PHE A 601 -8.36 -11.94 19.67
N THR A 602 -7.21 -11.38 20.06
CA THR A 602 -7.05 -10.46 21.17
C THR A 602 -6.52 -9.12 20.68
N ARG A 603 -6.89 -8.03 21.37
CA ARG A 603 -6.42 -6.69 21.02
C ARG A 603 -4.90 -6.63 21.10
N VAL A 604 -4.29 -6.12 20.04
CA VAL A 604 -2.88 -5.74 20.07
C VAL A 604 -2.80 -4.47 20.91
N ALA A 605 -1.99 -4.48 21.96
CA ALA A 605 -1.83 -3.34 22.84
C ALA A 605 -1.44 -2.10 22.04
N ARG A 606 -2.41 -1.21 21.78
CA ARG A 606 -2.11 0.20 21.55
C ARG A 606 -1.58 0.71 22.88
N TYR A 607 -0.47 1.46 22.87
CA TYR A 607 0.15 2.08 24.06
C TYR A 607 -0.85 2.19 25.20
N ALA A 608 -0.60 1.43 26.28
CA ALA A 608 -1.49 1.37 27.43
C ALA A 608 -1.97 2.78 27.76
N ARG A 609 -3.30 2.93 27.86
CA ARG A 609 -3.96 4.22 28.10
C ARG A 609 -3.35 4.96 29.28
#